data_AF-A0A316BD02-F1
#
_entry.id   AF-A0A316BD02-F1
#
_cell.length_a   1.000
_cell.length_b   1.000
_cell.length_c   1.000
_cell.angle_alpha   90.00
_cell.angle_beta   90.00
_cell.angle_gamma   90.00
#
_symmetry.space_group_name_H-M   'P 1'
#
loop_
_entity.id
_entity.type
_entity.pdbx_description
1 polymer ?
#
loop_
_entity_poly.entity_id
_entity_poly.type
_entity_poly.pdbx_seq_one_letter_code
_entity_poly.pdbx_strand_id
1 'polypeptide(L)'
;MENVPGTGGDFNYYELGPEMLLDGSLNEEQPLENIRNYIYYTETNSVIDSADIAKNGNEFFLGNHDNAAYYLFYKKSEITTLDFEFLGTISQKAERYVIYADNCVLPKDFLFKNNIVFKKIPRDVRKF
;
A
#
# COMPACT_ATOMS: atom_id res chain seq x y z
N MET A 1 -32.22 32.28 -1.41
CA MET A 1 -31.91 31.85 -2.79
C MET A 1 -30.43 32.06 -2.99
N GLU A 2 -29.60 31.07 -2.69
CA GLU A 2 -28.24 30.94 -3.21
C GLU A 2 -27.93 29.46 -3.40
N ASN A 3 -27.45 29.15 -4.60
CA ASN A 3 -27.32 27.82 -5.20
C ASN A 3 -25.82 27.53 -5.22
N VAL A 4 -25.37 26.52 -4.46
CA VAL A 4 -24.02 25.95 -4.58
C VAL A 4 -24.15 24.59 -5.25
N PRO A 5 -23.77 24.44 -6.54
CA PRO A 5 -23.65 23.13 -7.16
C PRO A 5 -22.42 22.43 -6.57
N GLY A 6 -22.62 21.71 -5.47
CA GLY A 6 -21.62 20.80 -4.91
C GLY A 6 -21.34 19.69 -5.92
N THR A 7 -20.09 19.60 -6.35
CA THR A 7 -19.57 18.60 -7.28
C THR A 7 -19.97 17.19 -6.86
N GLY A 8 -20.54 16.42 -7.79
CA GLY A 8 -20.79 14.98 -7.68
C GLY A 8 -19.49 14.19 -7.63
N GLY A 9 -18.77 14.31 -6.53
CA GLY A 9 -17.84 13.28 -6.08
C GLY A 9 -18.61 12.41 -5.12
N ASP A 10 -18.83 11.15 -5.48
CA ASP A 10 -19.20 10.09 -4.56
C ASP A 10 -18.06 9.94 -3.53
N PHE A 11 -18.06 10.79 -2.51
CA PHE A 11 -17.30 10.56 -1.30
C PHE A 11 -17.95 9.35 -0.63
N ASN A 12 -17.49 8.17 -1.01
CA ASN A 12 -17.69 6.97 -0.20
C ASN A 12 -16.91 7.22 1.08
N TYR A 13 -17.58 7.82 2.07
CA TYR A 13 -17.21 7.68 3.45
C TYR A 13 -17.20 6.17 3.70
N TYR A 14 -16.01 5.57 3.72
CA TYR A 14 -15.84 4.28 4.35
C TYR A 14 -16.35 4.49 5.78
N GLU A 15 -17.55 3.96 6.05
CA GLU A 15 -18.18 4.01 7.37
C GLU A 15 -17.13 3.63 8.42
N LEU A 16 -17.07 4.42 9.48
CA LEU A 16 -16.08 4.33 10.55
C LEU A 16 -16.07 2.91 11.15
N GLY A 17 -15.27 2.02 10.56
CA GLY A 17 -14.65 0.92 11.26
C GLY A 17 -13.69 1.46 12.31
N PRO A 18 -13.10 0.59 13.16
CA PRO A 18 -12.03 1.01 14.06
C PRO A 18 -11.00 1.81 13.28
N GLU A 19 -10.55 2.94 13.83
CA GLU A 19 -9.69 3.89 13.11
C GLU A 19 -8.55 3.15 12.41
N MET A 20 -8.42 3.34 11.08
CA MET A 20 -7.33 2.74 10.29
C MET A 20 -5.95 3.14 10.82
N LEU A 21 -5.89 4.31 11.46
CA LEU A 21 -4.75 4.80 12.21
C LEU A 21 -5.17 4.98 13.68
N LEU A 22 -4.55 4.23 14.58
CA LEU A 22 -4.62 4.41 16.03
C LEU A 22 -3.39 5.21 16.49
N ASP A 23 -3.58 6.40 17.07
CA ASP A 23 -2.49 7.26 17.56
C ASP A 23 -1.41 7.56 16.50
N GLY A 24 -1.82 7.72 15.24
CA GLY A 24 -0.91 7.96 14.10
C GLY A 24 -0.19 6.70 13.57
N SER A 25 -0.51 5.52 14.12
CA SER A 25 0.00 4.23 13.67
C SER A 25 -1.11 3.36 13.08
N LEU A 26 -0.81 2.59 12.03
CA LEU A 26 -1.70 1.64 11.38
C LEU A 26 -2.25 0.66 12.42
N ASN A 27 -3.57 0.60 12.49
CA ASN A 27 -4.27 -0.31 13.38
C ASN A 27 -4.12 -1.75 12.88
N GLU A 28 -3.27 -2.53 13.53
CA GLU A 28 -3.02 -3.93 13.18
C GLU A 28 -4.20 -4.87 13.49
N GLU A 29 -5.19 -4.42 14.27
CA GLU A 29 -6.43 -5.15 14.49
C GLU A 29 -7.28 -5.19 13.20
N GLN A 30 -7.12 -4.19 12.32
CA GLN A 30 -7.81 -4.16 11.03
C GLN A 30 -7.46 -5.35 10.15
N PRO A 31 -8.42 -5.94 9.42
CA PRO A 31 -8.15 -7.05 8.53
C PRO A 31 -7.19 -6.58 7.41
N LEU A 32 -6.37 -7.52 6.93
CA LEU A 32 -5.33 -7.22 5.95
C LEU A 32 -5.91 -6.59 4.66
N GLU A 33 -7.11 -7.03 4.26
CA GLU A 33 -7.86 -6.45 3.14
C GLU A 33 -8.16 -4.95 3.32
N ASN A 34 -8.53 -4.50 4.52
CA ASN A 34 -8.79 -3.08 4.80
C ASN A 34 -7.52 -2.27 4.70
N ILE A 35 -6.43 -2.78 5.28
CA ILE A 35 -5.10 -2.15 5.21
C ILE A 35 -4.66 -2.00 3.75
N ARG A 36 -4.80 -3.06 2.96
CA ARG A 36 -4.47 -3.06 1.53
C ARG A 36 -5.26 -1.99 0.79
N ASN A 37 -6.58 -1.99 0.94
CA ASN A 37 -7.46 -1.02 0.29
C ASN A 37 -7.12 0.42 0.70
N TYR A 38 -6.88 0.67 1.98
CA TYR A 38 -6.52 1.99 2.49
C TYR A 38 -5.20 2.51 1.90
N ILE A 39 -4.15 1.69 1.91
CA ILE A 39 -2.85 2.08 1.34
C ILE A 39 -2.96 2.34 -0.16
N TYR A 40 -3.66 1.46 -0.89
CA TYR A 40 -3.85 1.63 -2.32
C TYR A 40 -4.67 2.89 -2.65
N TYR A 41 -5.78 3.11 -1.93
CA TYR A 41 -6.65 4.27 -2.11
C TYR A 41 -5.95 5.57 -1.76
N THR A 42 -5.13 5.61 -0.70
CA THR A 42 -4.39 6.82 -0.33
C THR A 42 -3.33 7.22 -1.36
N GLU A 43 -2.78 6.28 -2.13
CA GLU A 43 -1.82 6.59 -3.20
C GLU A 43 -2.48 6.82 -4.57
N THR A 44 -3.58 6.11 -4.88
CA THR A 44 -4.18 6.08 -6.23
C THR A 44 -5.56 6.72 -6.30
N ASN A 45 -6.15 7.09 -5.15
CA ASN A 45 -7.56 7.47 -5.01
C ASN A 45 -8.53 6.45 -5.65
N SER A 46 -8.10 5.20 -5.77
CA SER A 46 -8.82 4.12 -6.45
C SER A 46 -8.93 2.90 -5.56
N VAL A 47 -9.89 2.03 -5.84
CA VAL A 47 -10.07 0.75 -5.13
C VAL A 47 -9.25 -0.35 -5.77
N ILE A 48 -8.82 -1.32 -4.96
CA ILE A 48 -8.09 -2.49 -5.44
C ILE A 48 -9.00 -3.34 -6.33
N ASP A 49 -8.48 -3.75 -7.49
CA ASP A 49 -9.14 -4.74 -8.33
C ASP A 49 -8.69 -6.15 -7.93
N SER A 50 -9.62 -6.91 -7.34
CA SER A 50 -9.34 -8.27 -6.87
C SER A 50 -9.00 -9.24 -8.00
N ALA A 51 -9.44 -8.97 -9.24
CA ALA A 51 -9.08 -9.77 -10.39
C ALA A 51 -7.62 -9.51 -10.84
N ASP A 52 -7.12 -8.29 -10.70
CA ASP A 52 -5.70 -7.95 -10.94
C ASP A 52 -4.78 -8.65 -9.94
N ILE A 53 -5.15 -8.65 -8.66
CA ILE A 53 -4.42 -9.39 -7.61
C ILE A 53 -4.39 -10.88 -7.91
N ALA A 54 -5.55 -11.47 -8.24
CA ALA A 54 -5.66 -12.89 -8.54
C ALA A 54 -4.82 -13.30 -9.77
N LYS A 55 -4.66 -12.41 -10.75
CA LYS A 55 -3.82 -12.66 -11.94
C LYS A 55 -2.32 -12.61 -11.65
N ASN A 56 -1.88 -11.75 -10.74
CA ASN A 56 -0.47 -11.60 -10.42
C ASN A 56 0.06 -12.84 -9.66
N GLY A 57 -0.74 -13.38 -8.74
CA GLY A 57 -0.35 -14.53 -7.91
C GLY A 57 0.59 -14.19 -6.76
N ASN A 58 1.01 -12.92 -6.62
CA ASN A 58 1.77 -12.43 -5.48
C ASN A 58 0.81 -11.89 -4.40
N GLU A 59 0.87 -12.44 -3.18
CA GLU A 59 -0.02 -12.04 -2.08
C GLU A 59 0.17 -10.58 -1.64
N PHE A 60 1.33 -9.98 -1.90
CA PHE A 60 1.67 -8.62 -1.50
C PHE A 60 1.31 -7.59 -2.57
N PHE A 61 0.89 -8.03 -3.75
CA PHE A 61 0.54 -7.13 -4.84
C PHE A 61 -0.83 -6.49 -4.61
N LEU A 62 -0.92 -5.17 -4.77
CA LEU A 62 -2.15 -4.39 -4.57
C LEU A 62 -2.85 -4.05 -5.88
N GLY A 63 -2.11 -3.93 -6.98
CA GLY A 63 -2.63 -3.45 -8.26
C GLY A 63 -1.63 -2.58 -9.01
N ASN A 64 -1.93 -2.32 -10.27
CA ASN A 64 -1.22 -1.36 -11.10
C ASN A 64 -2.07 -0.12 -11.35
N HIS A 65 -1.45 1.05 -11.19
CA HIS A 65 -2.08 2.33 -11.47
C HIS A 65 -1.04 3.29 -12.07
N ASP A 66 -1.38 4.03 -13.13
CA ASP A 66 -0.47 4.97 -13.80
C ASP A 66 0.93 4.40 -14.14
N ASN A 67 0.98 3.16 -14.66
CA ASN A 67 2.22 2.41 -14.95
C ASN A 67 3.12 2.17 -13.72
N ALA A 68 2.60 2.40 -12.52
CA ALA A 68 3.23 2.06 -11.25
C ALA A 68 2.58 0.81 -10.63
N ALA A 69 3.40 -0.15 -10.23
CA ALA A 69 2.96 -1.33 -9.50
C ALA A 69 3.05 -1.07 -8.00
N TYR A 70 1.95 -1.35 -7.29
CA TYR A 70 1.85 -1.12 -5.86
C TYR A 70 1.93 -2.45 -5.11
N TYR A 71 2.81 -2.50 -4.11
CA TYR A 71 3.04 -3.67 -3.27
C TYR A 71 2.99 -3.28 -1.79
N LEU A 72 2.29 -4.10 -1.00
CA LEU A 72 2.28 -4.03 0.46
C LEU A 72 2.93 -5.29 1.02
N PHE A 73 4.23 -5.20 1.31
CA PHE A 73 4.91 -6.22 2.07
C PHE A 73 4.62 -5.98 3.55
N TYR A 74 3.58 -6.61 4.07
CA TYR A 74 3.15 -6.45 5.45
C TYR A 74 2.67 -7.78 6.03
N LYS A 75 3.14 -8.09 7.25
CA LYS A 75 2.70 -9.23 8.02
C LYS A 75 2.36 -8.79 9.44
N LYS A 76 1.20 -9.23 9.95
CA LYS A 76 0.78 -8.85 11.31
C LYS A 76 1.74 -9.36 12.39
N SER A 77 2.28 -10.57 12.23
CA SER A 77 3.08 -11.24 13.27
C SER A 77 4.59 -11.02 13.14
N GLU A 78 5.07 -10.35 12.10
CA GLU A 78 6.50 -10.26 11.77
C GLU A 78 6.85 -8.88 11.21
N ILE A 79 8.07 -8.41 11.48
CA ILE A 79 8.61 -7.20 10.86
C ILE A 79 9.06 -7.52 9.43
N THR A 80 8.49 -6.81 8.46
CA THR A 80 8.83 -6.98 7.06
C THR A 80 9.95 -6.05 6.64
N THR A 81 10.95 -6.58 5.95
CA THR A 81 12.09 -5.80 5.49
C THR A 81 12.19 -5.90 3.98
N LEU A 82 12.14 -4.77 3.29
CA LEU A 82 12.38 -4.73 1.86
C LEU A 82 13.85 -5.01 1.55
N ASP A 83 14.10 -6.18 0.97
CA ASP A 83 15.40 -6.71 0.59
C ASP A 83 15.37 -7.34 -0.83
N PHE A 84 16.51 -7.88 -1.27
CA PHE A 84 16.64 -8.45 -2.62
C PHE A 84 15.81 -9.72 -2.84
N GLU A 85 15.59 -10.53 -1.79
CA GLU A 85 14.73 -11.72 -1.85
C GLU A 85 13.29 -11.32 -2.16
N PHE A 86 12.76 -10.29 -1.49
CA PHE A 86 11.42 -9.76 -1.79
C PHE A 86 11.33 -9.28 -3.24
N LEU A 87 12.33 -8.56 -3.73
CA LEU A 87 12.35 -8.13 -5.13
C LEU A 87 12.38 -9.30 -6.13
N GLY A 88 13.02 -10.41 -5.77
CA GLY A 88 12.97 -11.64 -6.55
C GLY A 88 11.56 -12.23 -6.69
N THR A 89 10.64 -11.92 -5.76
CA THR A 89 9.22 -12.31 -5.86
C THR A 89 8.41 -11.45 -6.82
N ILE A 90 8.92 -10.27 -7.18
CA ILE A 90 8.27 -9.35 -8.12
C ILE A 90 8.59 -9.79 -9.53
N SER A 91 7.69 -10.57 -10.13
CA SER A 91 7.81 -10.98 -11.54
C SER A 91 7.23 -9.96 -12.52
N GLN A 92 6.43 -9.01 -12.02
CA GLN A 92 5.77 -8.03 -12.86
C GLN A 92 6.72 -6.93 -13.31
N LYS A 93 6.66 -6.60 -14.60
CA LYS A 93 7.34 -5.44 -15.17
C LYS A 93 6.44 -4.21 -15.11
N ALA A 94 6.92 -3.15 -14.47
CA ALA A 94 6.27 -1.84 -14.38
C ALA A 94 7.31 -0.73 -14.55
N GLU A 95 6.88 0.49 -14.88
CA GLU A 95 7.79 1.63 -15.01
C GLU A 95 8.23 2.16 -13.65
N ARG A 96 7.40 1.97 -12.63
CA ARG A 96 7.67 2.36 -11.25
C ARG A 96 7.13 1.30 -10.29
N TYR A 97 7.82 1.11 -9.17
CA TYR A 97 7.39 0.21 -8.11
C TYR A 97 7.23 1.00 -6.83
N VAL A 98 6.07 0.91 -6.19
CA VAL A 98 5.83 1.50 -4.87
C VAL A 98 5.65 0.37 -3.89
N ILE A 99 6.61 0.21 -2.97
CA ILE A 99 6.66 -0.93 -2.06
C ILE A 99 6.59 -0.41 -0.63
N TYR A 100 5.56 -0.84 0.08
CA TYR A 100 5.37 -0.60 1.51
C TYR A 100 5.97 -1.74 2.32
N ALA A 101 6.86 -1.43 3.26
CA ALA A 101 7.39 -2.38 4.24
C ALA A 101 7.75 -1.67 5.56
N ASP A 102 8.04 -2.41 6.63
CA ASP A 102 8.47 -1.82 7.91
C ASP A 102 9.89 -1.24 7.81
N ASN A 103 10.80 -1.99 7.19
CA ASN A 103 12.20 -1.63 7.01
C ASN A 103 12.64 -1.74 5.55
N CYS A 104 13.77 -1.11 5.21
CA CYS A 104 14.41 -1.25 3.91
C CYS A 104 15.91 -1.35 4.10
N VAL A 105 16.50 -2.44 3.60
CA VAL A 105 17.96 -2.68 3.61
C VAL A 105 18.60 -2.40 2.26
N LEU A 106 17.79 -2.11 1.24
CA LEU A 106 18.26 -1.80 -0.09
C LEU A 106 18.90 -0.41 -0.14
N PRO A 107 20.04 -0.25 -0.84
CA PRO A 107 20.66 1.04 -1.00
C PRO A 107 19.79 1.96 -1.86
N LYS A 108 19.74 3.25 -1.50
CA LYS A 108 18.93 4.27 -2.21
C LYS A 108 19.26 4.36 -3.70
N ASP A 109 20.53 4.15 -4.06
CA ASP A 109 20.99 4.17 -5.45
C ASP A 109 20.38 3.01 -6.26
N PHE A 110 20.24 1.84 -5.64
CA PHE A 110 19.57 0.69 -6.26
C PHE A 110 18.07 0.94 -6.42
N LEU A 111 17.42 1.48 -5.39
CA LEU A 111 16.00 1.86 -5.47
C LEU A 111 15.76 2.84 -6.61
N PHE A 112 16.57 3.90 -6.70
CA PHE A 112 16.48 4.92 -7.75
C PHE A 112 16.70 4.33 -9.15
N LYS A 113 17.75 3.51 -9.33
CA LYS A 113 18.07 2.86 -10.62
C LYS A 113 16.99 1.92 -11.14
N ASN A 114 16.22 1.31 -10.24
CA ASN A 114 15.15 0.38 -10.59
C ASN A 114 13.75 1.01 -10.48
N ASN A 115 13.66 2.34 -10.34
CA ASN A 115 12.41 3.08 -10.19
C ASN A 115 11.53 2.58 -9.02
N ILE A 116 12.17 2.12 -7.94
CA ILE A 116 11.53 1.61 -6.74
C ILE A 116 11.43 2.73 -5.70
N VAL A 117 10.23 2.91 -5.17
CA VAL A 117 9.91 3.85 -4.10
C VAL A 117 9.53 3.05 -2.87
N PHE A 118 10.44 3.05 -1.91
CA PHE A 118 10.17 2.50 -0.59
C PHE A 118 9.30 3.49 0.21
N LYS A 119 8.19 3.00 0.74
CA LYS A 119 7.33 3.69 1.69
C LYS A 119 7.34 2.92 3.00
N LYS A 120 7.58 3.61 4.11
CA LYS A 120 7.52 2.98 5.43
C LYS A 120 6.06 2.84 5.84
N ILE A 121 5.67 1.65 6.30
CA ILE A 121 4.36 1.43 6.90
C ILE A 121 4.35 2.17 8.25
N PRO A 122 3.40 3.08 8.48
CA PRO A 122 3.33 3.81 9.73
C PRO A 122 2.77 2.90 10.83
N ARG A 123 3.48 1.86 11.27
CA ARG A 123 3.08 1.01 12.40
C ARG A 123 3.94 1.33 13.62
N ASP A 124 3.40 1.11 14.82
CA ASP A 124 4.17 1.21 16.06
C ASP A 124 5.16 0.03 16.18
N VAL A 125 6.29 0.15 15.51
CA VAL A 125 7.40 -0.83 15.56
C VAL A 125 8.33 -0.61 16.77
N ARG A 126 7.91 0.24 17.73
CA ARG A 126 8.66 0.57 18.95
C ARG A 126 8.48 -0.43 20.10
N LYS A 127 7.70 -1.50 19.91
CA LYS A 127 7.62 -2.61 20.87
C LYS A 127 8.81 -3.57 20.72
N PHE A 128 10.01 -3.12 21.10
CA PHE A 128 11.11 -4.00 21.50
C PHE A 128 11.88 -3.36 22.64
#